data_AF-A0A7M1QVT1-F1
#
_entry.id   AF-A0A7M1QVT1-F1
#
_cell.length_a   1.000
_cell.length_b   1.000
_cell.length_c   1.000
_cell.angle_alpha   90.00
_cell.angle_beta   90.00
_cell.angle_gamma   90.00
#
_symmetry.space_group_name_H-M   'P 1'
#
loop_
_entity.id
_entity.type
_entity.pdbx_description
1 polymer ?
#
loop_
_entity_poly.entity_id
_entity_poly.type
_entity_poly.pdbx_seq_one_letter_code
_entity_poly.pdbx_strand_id
1 'polypeptide(L)'
;MIAYRSEVGAASADQISGFFVGWPAPPSPEKLIQVMDSSYRRVWAFDGERVVGYINAISDGVLTAFIPWLEVHPDYQGRGIGTELVRRILDQLEGMYSIDLACDEELAGYYERLGFFPLSAMGKRNPGALARGLRA
;
A
#
# COMPACT_ATOMS: atom_id res chain seq x y z
N MET A 1 1.51 -3.14 -20.60
CA MET A 1 0.48 -2.16 -20.18
C MET A 1 0.09 -2.57 -18.78
N ILE A 2 0.04 -1.65 -17.81
CA ILE A 2 -0.27 -2.01 -16.43
C ILE A 2 -1.79 -2.17 -16.28
N ALA A 3 -2.22 -3.31 -15.75
CA ALA A 3 -3.61 -3.59 -15.42
C ALA A 3 -3.86 -3.37 -13.92
N TYR A 4 -5.00 -2.79 -13.57
CA TYR A 4 -5.35 -2.51 -12.18
C TYR A 4 -6.57 -3.32 -11.76
N ARG A 5 -6.50 -3.95 -10.60
CA ARG A 5 -7.53 -4.87 -10.07
C ARG A 5 -7.85 -4.57 -8.62
N SER A 6 -9.10 -4.69 -8.20
CA SER A 6 -9.57 -4.27 -6.86
C SER A 6 -10.43 -5.31 -6.16
N GLU A 7 -10.77 -6.39 -6.85
CA GLU A 7 -11.50 -7.51 -6.31
C GLU A 7 -10.68 -8.29 -5.27
N VAL A 8 -11.39 -8.88 -4.32
CA VAL A 8 -10.80 -9.84 -3.36
C VAL A 8 -10.34 -11.08 -4.14
N GLY A 9 -9.16 -11.59 -3.82
CA GLY A 9 -8.58 -12.73 -4.53
C GLY A 9 -8.03 -12.41 -5.93
N ALA A 10 -7.77 -11.12 -6.24
CA ALA A 10 -7.19 -10.69 -7.52
C ALA A 10 -5.75 -11.18 -7.75
N ALA A 11 -5.03 -11.56 -6.70
CA ALA A 11 -3.62 -11.95 -6.72
C ALA A 11 -3.39 -13.28 -5.98
N SER A 12 -2.44 -14.08 -6.47
CA SER A 12 -1.93 -15.28 -5.82
C SER A 12 -0.46 -15.13 -5.40
N ALA A 13 -0.01 -15.98 -4.47
CA ALA A 13 1.30 -15.80 -3.82
C ALA A 13 2.47 -15.93 -4.80
N ASP A 14 2.33 -16.79 -5.81
CA ASP A 14 3.30 -17.00 -6.88
C ASP A 14 3.51 -15.78 -7.80
N GLN A 15 2.56 -14.84 -7.80
CA GLN A 15 2.62 -13.61 -8.60
C GLN A 15 3.37 -12.48 -7.88
N ILE A 16 3.71 -12.66 -6.60
CA ILE A 16 4.23 -11.63 -5.69
C ILE A 16 5.69 -11.93 -5.36
N SER A 17 6.58 -11.05 -5.78
CA SER A 17 8.00 -11.09 -5.43
C SER A 17 8.60 -9.68 -5.48
N GLY A 18 9.64 -9.43 -4.68
CA GLY A 18 10.41 -8.19 -4.72
C GLY A 18 9.78 -6.97 -4.03
N PHE A 19 8.85 -7.19 -3.10
CA PHE A 19 8.27 -6.15 -2.23
C PHE A 19 8.88 -6.15 -0.82
N PHE A 20 8.51 -5.16 -0.01
CA PHE A 20 9.02 -4.91 1.33
C PHE A 20 10.54 -4.69 1.36
N VAL A 21 11.06 -4.00 0.35
CA VAL A 21 12.50 -3.71 0.25
C VAL A 21 12.94 -2.89 1.46
N GLY A 22 13.99 -3.35 2.15
CA GLY A 22 14.53 -2.70 3.34
C GLY A 22 13.79 -3.03 4.65
N TRP A 23 12.74 -3.86 4.62
CA TRP A 23 12.07 -4.29 5.84
C TRP A 23 12.92 -5.31 6.60
N PRO A 24 13.16 -5.13 7.91
CA PRO A 24 13.93 -6.09 8.69
C PRO A 24 13.31 -7.48 8.72
N ALA A 25 11.98 -7.54 8.82
CA ALA A 25 11.19 -8.78 8.85
C ALA A 25 10.00 -8.64 7.88
N PRO A 26 10.22 -8.87 6.57
CA PRO A 26 9.17 -8.70 5.58
C PRO A 26 8.09 -9.79 5.75
N PRO A 27 6.80 -9.45 5.58
CA PRO A 27 5.74 -10.44 5.55
C PRO A 27 5.87 -11.34 4.31
N SER A 28 5.37 -12.58 4.40
CA SER A 28 5.32 -13.48 3.24
C SER A 28 4.30 -13.00 2.20
N PRO A 29 4.42 -13.45 0.93
CA PRO A 29 3.41 -13.19 -0.10
C PRO A 29 1.97 -13.54 0.34
N GLU A 30 1.78 -14.67 1.01
CA GLU A 30 0.47 -15.10 1.53
C GLU A 30 -0.06 -14.13 2.58
N LYS A 31 0.84 -13.59 3.42
CA LYS A 31 0.48 -12.59 4.42
C LYS A 31 0.09 -11.27 3.77
N LEU A 32 0.78 -10.83 2.72
CA LEU A 32 0.40 -9.65 1.95
C LEU A 32 -0.99 -9.85 1.30
N ILE A 33 -1.27 -11.01 0.70
CA ILE A 33 -2.61 -11.32 0.17
C ILE A 33 -3.66 -11.20 1.26
N GLN A 34 -3.44 -11.81 2.44
CA GLN A 34 -4.36 -11.70 3.57
C GLN A 34 -4.61 -10.25 3.99
N VAL A 35 -3.57 -9.41 4.05
CA VAL A 35 -3.70 -7.98 4.35
C VAL A 35 -4.56 -7.29 3.30
N MET A 36 -4.24 -7.49 2.03
CA MET A 36 -4.93 -6.84 0.92
C MET A 36 -6.38 -7.30 0.86
N ASP A 37 -6.68 -8.59 1.01
CA ASP A 37 -8.03 -9.19 1.00
C ASP A 37 -8.86 -8.88 2.26
N SER A 38 -8.23 -8.50 3.37
CA SER A 38 -8.93 -8.07 4.59
C SER A 38 -9.15 -6.56 4.69
N SER A 39 -8.59 -5.78 3.75
CA SER A 39 -8.69 -4.32 3.77
C SER A 39 -10.10 -3.83 3.39
N TYR A 40 -10.44 -2.58 3.71
CA TYR A 40 -11.73 -2.00 3.29
C TYR A 40 -11.77 -1.74 1.78
N ARG A 41 -10.66 -1.20 1.24
CA ARG A 41 -10.40 -1.04 -0.21
C ARG A 41 -8.99 -1.50 -0.54
N ARG A 42 -8.79 -1.91 -1.79
CA ARG A 42 -7.52 -2.44 -2.31
C ARG A 42 -7.39 -2.14 -3.79
N VAL A 43 -6.17 -1.90 -4.25
CA VAL A 43 -5.85 -1.87 -5.68
C VAL A 43 -4.50 -2.55 -5.88
N TRP A 44 -4.47 -3.49 -6.82
CA TRP A 44 -3.28 -4.14 -7.32
C TRP A 44 -2.91 -3.56 -8.68
N ALA A 45 -1.62 -3.46 -8.98
CA ALA A 45 -1.09 -3.17 -10.31
C ALA A 45 -0.36 -4.41 -10.84
N PHE A 46 -0.70 -4.82 -12.06
CA PHE A 46 -0.16 -6.01 -12.73
C PHE A 46 0.55 -5.64 -14.03
N ASP A 47 1.69 -6.29 -14.29
CA ASP A 47 2.27 -6.40 -15.63
C ASP A 47 2.22 -7.86 -16.07
N GLY A 48 1.28 -8.18 -16.97
CA GLY A 48 0.91 -9.57 -17.26
C GLY A 48 0.34 -10.27 -16.02
N GLU A 49 0.98 -11.36 -15.61
CA GLU A 49 0.63 -12.12 -14.39
C GLU A 49 1.37 -11.64 -13.14
N ARG A 50 2.39 -10.78 -13.28
CA ARG A 50 3.21 -10.33 -12.16
C ARG A 50 2.57 -9.13 -11.46
N VAL A 51 2.50 -9.19 -10.13
CA VAL A 51 2.18 -8.01 -9.31
C VAL A 51 3.38 -7.06 -9.30
N VAL A 52 3.15 -5.80 -9.67
CA VAL A 52 4.20 -4.75 -9.76
C VAL A 52 3.92 -3.55 -8.85
N GLY A 53 2.77 -3.51 -8.19
CA GLY A 53 2.48 -2.55 -7.13
C GLY A 53 1.15 -2.83 -6.45
N TYR A 54 0.94 -2.22 -5.30
CA TYR A 54 -0.30 -2.35 -4.55
C TYR A 54 -0.53 -1.16 -3.62
N ILE A 55 -1.80 -0.93 -3.26
CA ILE A 55 -2.23 0.02 -2.25
C ILE A 55 -3.49 -0.50 -1.55
N ASN A 56 -3.66 -0.20 -0.27
CA ASN A 56 -4.88 -0.53 0.45
C ASN A 56 -5.33 0.59 1.39
N ALA A 57 -6.58 0.49 1.83
CA ALA A 57 -7.14 1.35 2.87
C ALA A 57 -7.91 0.55 3.92
N ILE A 58 -7.80 0.98 5.18
CA ILE A 58 -8.59 0.51 6.33
C ILE A 58 -9.59 1.62 6.65
N SER A 59 -10.85 1.28 6.94
CA SER A 59 -11.88 2.28 7.20
C SER A 59 -13.01 1.70 8.06
N ASP A 60 -13.72 2.59 8.76
CA ASP A 60 -15.01 2.32 9.37
C ASP A 60 -16.16 2.20 8.34
N GLY A 61 -15.90 2.56 7.08
CA GLY A 61 -16.86 2.52 5.98
C GLY A 61 -17.90 3.64 5.99
N VAL A 62 -17.72 4.65 6.85
CA VAL A 62 -18.70 5.72 7.09
C VAL A 62 -18.04 7.10 7.03
N LEU A 63 -16.93 7.31 7.74
CA LEU A 63 -16.39 8.64 7.99
C LEU A 63 -14.90 8.74 7.67
N THR A 64 -14.09 7.76 8.09
CA THR A 64 -12.62 7.89 8.04
C THR A 64 -11.94 6.69 7.39
N ALA A 65 -10.85 6.95 6.68
CA ALA A 65 -9.96 5.91 6.16
C ALA A 65 -8.49 6.23 6.46
N PHE A 66 -7.70 5.16 6.57
CA PHE A 66 -6.26 5.21 6.67
C PHE A 66 -5.64 4.39 5.53
N ILE A 67 -4.61 4.90 4.86
CA ILE A 67 -3.84 4.19 3.82
C ILE A 67 -2.52 3.69 4.43
N PRO A 68 -2.50 2.45 4.97
CA PRO A 68 -1.31 1.91 5.63
C PRO A 68 -0.20 1.44 4.69
N TRP A 69 -0.54 0.99 3.47
CA TRP A 69 0.44 0.43 2.55
C TRP A 69 0.26 0.99 1.14
N LEU A 70 1.37 1.46 0.58
CA LEU A 70 1.57 1.73 -0.85
C LEU A 70 2.99 1.28 -1.18
N GLU A 71 3.14 0.35 -2.12
CA GLU A 71 4.44 -0.02 -2.63
C GLU A 71 4.39 -0.29 -4.13
N VAL A 72 5.43 0.14 -4.85
CA VAL A 72 5.66 -0.17 -6.26
C VAL A 72 6.98 -0.90 -6.35
N HIS A 73 6.98 -2.02 -7.07
CA HIS A 73 8.16 -2.84 -7.27
C HIS A 73 9.34 -1.97 -7.77
N PRO A 74 10.57 -2.11 -7.25
CA PRO A 74 11.70 -1.23 -7.57
C PRO A 74 11.89 -0.98 -9.08
N ASP A 75 11.89 -2.05 -9.87
CA ASP A 75 12.06 -1.97 -11.34
C ASP A 75 10.95 -1.19 -12.07
N TYR A 76 9.82 -0.94 -11.41
CA TYR A 76 8.62 -0.30 -11.94
C TYR A 76 8.40 1.12 -11.36
N GLN A 77 9.26 1.59 -10.47
CA GLN A 77 9.20 2.94 -9.92
C GLN A 77 9.51 4.01 -10.97
N GLY A 78 9.08 5.25 -10.73
CA GLY A 78 9.26 6.36 -11.67
C GLY A 78 8.37 6.32 -12.92
N ARG A 79 7.48 5.33 -13.04
CA ARG A 79 6.57 5.14 -14.20
C ARG A 79 5.14 5.61 -13.97
N GLY A 80 4.88 6.35 -12.89
CA GLY A 80 3.54 6.85 -12.52
C GLY A 80 2.60 5.82 -11.88
N ILE A 81 3.04 4.57 -11.68
CA ILE A 81 2.19 3.49 -11.12
C ILE A 81 1.71 3.84 -9.71
N GLY A 82 2.60 4.36 -8.85
CA GLY A 82 2.23 4.76 -7.48
C GLY A 82 1.16 5.84 -7.47
N THR A 83 1.31 6.86 -8.32
CA THR A 83 0.32 7.94 -8.47
C THR A 83 -1.03 7.40 -8.92
N GLU A 84 -1.04 6.47 -9.88
CA GLU A 84 -2.27 5.85 -10.36
C GLU A 84 -2.94 4.97 -9.30
N LEU A 85 -2.15 4.24 -8.50
CA LEU A 85 -2.66 3.49 -7.34
C LEU A 85 -3.34 4.42 -6.33
N VAL A 86 -2.71 5.55 -5.98
CA VAL A 86 -3.30 6.53 -5.06
C VAL A 86 -4.59 7.13 -5.62
N ARG A 87 -4.61 7.52 -6.90
CA ARG A 87 -5.85 8.04 -7.51
C ARG A 87 -6.99 7.04 -7.42
N ARG A 88 -6.74 5.79 -7.80
CA ARG A 88 -7.76 4.73 -7.76
C ARG A 88 -8.28 4.44 -6.36
N ILE A 89 -7.41 4.45 -5.34
CA ILE A 89 -7.89 4.23 -3.98
C ILE A 89 -8.69 5.44 -3.48
N LEU A 90 -8.28 6.68 -3.82
CA LEU A 90 -9.02 7.89 -3.45
C LEU A 90 -10.41 7.92 -4.11
N ASP A 91 -10.53 7.54 -5.38
CA ASP A 91 -11.82 7.43 -6.06
C ASP A 91 -12.75 6.43 -5.33
N GLN A 92 -12.21 5.34 -4.79
CA GLN A 92 -12.98 4.34 -4.03
C GLN A 92 -13.38 4.80 -2.61
N LEU A 93 -12.77 5.88 -2.12
CA LEU A 93 -12.98 6.47 -0.80
C LEU A 93 -13.66 7.85 -0.90
N GLU A 94 -14.17 8.21 -2.07
CA GLU A 94 -14.86 9.48 -2.31
C GLU A 94 -16.00 9.69 -1.30
N GLY A 95 -16.09 10.90 -0.77
CA GLY A 95 -17.13 11.29 0.20
C GLY A 95 -16.79 11.01 1.66
N MET A 96 -15.68 10.33 1.96
CA MET A 96 -15.19 10.23 3.34
C MET A 96 -14.76 11.59 3.87
N TYR A 97 -14.97 11.79 5.17
CA TYR A 97 -14.59 13.02 5.86
C TYR A 97 -13.06 13.17 5.96
N SER A 98 -12.33 12.08 6.19
CA SER A 98 -10.87 12.09 6.16
C SER A 98 -10.27 10.81 5.57
N ILE A 99 -9.14 10.99 4.89
CA ILE A 99 -8.28 9.93 4.38
C ILE A 99 -6.86 10.29 4.78
N ASP A 100 -6.30 9.54 5.72
CA ASP A 100 -5.00 9.84 6.32
C ASP A 100 -3.95 8.80 5.94
N LEU A 101 -2.68 9.22 5.89
CA LEU A 101 -1.53 8.34 5.72
C LEU A 101 -0.32 8.88 6.48
N ALA A 102 0.64 8.01 6.77
CA ALA A 102 1.93 8.40 7.33
C ALA A 102 3.03 8.06 6.33
N CYS A 103 3.95 8.98 6.09
CA CYS A 103 5.08 8.80 5.18
C CYS A 103 6.36 9.45 5.73
N ASP A 104 7.50 9.06 5.18
CA ASP A 104 8.76 9.76 5.41
C ASP A 104 8.71 11.17 4.82
N GLU A 105 9.48 12.10 5.38
CA GLU A 105 9.48 13.51 5.01
C GLU A 105 9.79 13.74 3.52
N GLU A 106 10.70 12.94 2.95
CA GLU A 106 11.08 13.00 1.54
C GLU A 106 9.91 12.70 0.58
N LEU A 107 8.87 12.00 1.05
CA LEU A 107 7.67 11.68 0.27
C LEU A 107 6.55 12.71 0.44
N ALA A 108 6.67 13.70 1.33
CA ALA A 108 5.62 14.69 1.58
C ALA A 108 5.19 15.39 0.27
N GLY A 109 6.15 15.90 -0.51
CA GLY A 109 5.86 16.56 -1.78
C GLY A 109 5.22 15.64 -2.83
N TYR A 110 5.42 14.32 -2.74
CA TYR A 110 4.71 13.36 -3.60
C TYR A 110 3.22 13.30 -3.28
N TYR A 111 2.86 13.23 -2.00
CA TYR A 111 1.46 13.19 -1.56
C TYR A 111 0.76 14.55 -1.66
N GLU A 112 1.47 15.67 -1.46
CA GLU A 112 0.91 17.01 -1.64
C GLU A 112 0.41 17.25 -3.07
N ARG A 113 1.14 16.77 -4.09
CA ARG A 113 0.69 16.80 -5.49
C ARG A 113 -0.56 15.97 -5.76
N LEU A 114 -0.94 15.10 -4.83
CA LEU A 114 -2.13 14.24 -4.89
C LEU A 114 -3.28 14.79 -4.01
N GLY A 115 -3.12 15.99 -3.44
CA GLY A 115 -4.16 16.67 -2.66
C GLY A 115 -4.11 16.43 -1.16
N PHE A 116 -3.10 15.71 -0.66
CA PHE A 116 -2.87 15.58 0.77
C PHE A 116 -2.19 16.85 1.32
N PHE A 117 -2.25 17.02 2.64
CA PHE A 117 -1.53 18.08 3.36
C PHE A 117 -0.87 17.51 4.63
N PRO A 118 0.21 18.12 5.13
CA PRO A 118 0.95 17.59 6.28
C PRO A 118 0.12 17.54 7.57
N LEU A 119 0.24 16.42 8.29
CA LEU A 119 -0.30 16.20 9.63
C LEU A 119 0.79 15.56 10.52
N SER A 120 0.65 15.65 11.84
CA SER A 120 1.52 14.93 12.78
C SER A 120 1.05 13.49 12.96
N ALA A 121 1.92 12.52 12.70
CA ALA A 121 1.65 11.09 12.91
C ALA A 121 2.46 10.52 14.09
N MET A 122 1.85 9.64 14.88
CA MET A 122 2.49 8.95 15.99
C MET A 122 2.39 7.43 15.80
N GLY A 123 3.50 6.72 16.02
CA GLY A 123 3.58 5.27 15.85
C GLY A 123 3.88 4.53 17.14
N LYS A 124 3.14 3.44 17.40
CA LYS A 124 3.54 2.39 18.35
C LYS A 124 3.82 1.12 17.56
N ARG A 125 4.97 0.48 17.81
CA ARG A 125 5.39 -0.76 17.14
C ARG A 125 5.67 -1.85 18.16
N ASN A 126 5.58 -3.11 17.72
CA ASN A 126 5.98 -4.26 18.53
C ASN A 126 7.45 -4.60 18.25
N PRO A 127 8.40 -4.30 19.16
CA PRO A 127 9.82 -4.53 18.90
C PRO A 127 10.15 -6.00 18.64
N GLY A 128 9.44 -6.92 19.29
CA GLY A 128 9.64 -8.36 19.09
C GLY A 128 9.25 -8.85 17.70
N ALA A 129 8.33 -8.15 17.02
CA ALA A 129 7.99 -8.46 15.63
C ALA A 129 9.07 -7.98 14.65
N LEU A 130 9.71 -6.84 14.94
CA LEU A 130 10.78 -6.26 14.11
C LEU A 130 12.12 -6.99 14.27
N ALA A 131 12.44 -7.43 15.49
CA ALA A 131 13.70 -8.11 15.79
C ALA A 131 13.80 -9.54 15.23
N ARG A 132 12.67 -10.19 14.92
CA ARG A 132 12.64 -11.57 14.42
C ARG A 132 13.22 -11.74 13.01
N GLY A 133 13.43 -10.66 12.26
CA GLY A 133 14.10 -10.70 10.96
C GLY A 133 15.62 -10.49 11.01
N LEU A 134 16.18 -10.16 12.17
CA LEU A 134 17.62 -9.93 12.38
C LEU A 134 18.37 -11.15 12.94
N ARG A 135 17.71 -12.31 13.03
CA ARG A 135 18.36 -13.57 13.37
C ARG A 135 18.63 -14.36 12.09
N ALA A 136 19.70 -13.98 11.40
CA ALA A 136 20.43 -14.86 10.49
C ALA A 136 21.61 -15.46 11.25
#